data_AF-A0A965S121-F1
#
_entry.id   AF-A0A965S121-F1
#
_cell.length_a   1.000
_cell.length_b   1.000
_cell.length_c   1.000
_cell.angle_alpha   90.00
_cell.angle_beta   90.00
_cell.angle_gamma   90.00
#
_symmetry.space_group_name_H-M   'P 1'
#
loop_
_entity.id
_entity.type
_entity.pdbx_description
1 polymer ?
#
loop_
_entity_poly.entity_id
_entity_poly.type
_entity_poly.pdbx_seq_one_letter_code
_entity_poly.pdbx_strand_id
1 'polypeptide(L)'
;MHDGLDIESLLKLDLPAFTAAVSKLPPQQQEMVRARIRQKRERLELEVWENEQKMRAMRAQLGLAEFEQSRLGRVVAWISAKLWDGLGSIYKNPTQAAEKCWAFEQEHGFEKTADTLAKEPEAFGELRGCKVLAFGNPTYYKAKSLAQRFDFASYRQTYGQVASMSAELDTKIKEVKHGS
;
A
#
# COMPACT_ATOMS: atom_id res chain seq x y z
N MET A 1 -46.37 25.57 38.35
CA MET A 1 -46.21 24.99 37.00
C MET A 1 -44.98 25.63 36.39
N HIS A 2 -43.83 24.96 36.47
CA HIS A 2 -42.64 25.40 35.75
C HIS A 2 -42.74 24.82 34.35
N ASP A 3 -43.21 25.63 33.39
CA ASP A 3 -42.95 25.35 31.98
C ASP A 3 -41.43 25.40 31.82
N GLY A 4 -40.84 24.21 31.77
CA GLY A 4 -39.43 24.04 31.52
C GLY A 4 -39.12 24.64 30.17
N LEU A 5 -38.42 25.77 30.17
CA LEU A 5 -37.95 26.40 28.95
C LEU A 5 -37.14 25.36 28.15
N ASP A 6 -37.66 24.90 27.02
CA ASP A 6 -36.95 23.95 26.17
C ASP A 6 -35.88 24.69 25.36
N ILE A 7 -34.75 24.93 26.02
CA ILE A 7 -33.58 25.63 25.46
C ILE A 7 -33.06 24.90 24.21
N GLU A 8 -33.20 23.57 24.12
CA GLU A 8 -32.80 22.80 22.93
C GLU A 8 -33.62 23.15 21.70
N SER A 9 -34.92 23.44 21.86
CA SER A 9 -35.78 23.89 20.76
C SER A 9 -35.51 25.33 20.34
N LEU A 10 -35.15 26.21 21.28
CA LEU A 10 -34.71 27.58 20.96
C LEU A 10 -33.44 27.58 20.10
N LEU A 11 -32.48 26.71 20.40
CA LEU A 11 -31.21 26.62 19.66
C LEU A 11 -31.35 26.08 18.23
N LYS A 12 -32.53 25.61 17.82
CA LYS A 12 -32.83 25.15 16.44
C LYS A 12 -33.45 26.24 15.56
N LEU A 13 -33.83 27.38 16.15
CA LEU A 13 -34.38 28.51 15.42
C LEU A 13 -33.29 29.20 14.61
N ASP A 14 -33.70 29.86 13.52
CA ASP A 14 -32.81 30.76 12.80
C ASP A 14 -32.43 31.97 13.66
N LEU A 15 -31.34 32.65 13.28
CA LEU A 15 -30.78 33.73 14.09
C LEU A 15 -31.82 34.84 14.41
N PRO A 16 -32.67 35.28 13.46
CA PRO A 16 -33.72 36.27 13.74
C PRO A 16 -34.79 35.78 14.72
N ALA A 17 -35.33 34.57 14.54
CA ALA A 17 -36.38 34.03 15.42
C ALA A 17 -35.82 33.69 16.81
N PHE A 18 -34.57 33.21 16.89
CA PHE A 18 -33.87 33.01 18.16
C PHE A 18 -33.74 34.31 18.95
N THR A 19 -33.27 35.37 18.31
CA THR A 19 -33.03 36.67 18.98
C THR A 19 -34.35 37.29 19.47
N ALA A 20 -35.42 37.17 18.69
CA ALA A 20 -36.76 37.62 19.05
C ALA A 20 -37.42 36.77 20.15
N ALA A 21 -37.10 35.48 20.23
CA ALA A 21 -37.59 34.60 21.29
C ALA A 21 -36.87 34.87 22.62
N VAL A 22 -35.54 35.01 22.59
CA VAL A 22 -34.72 35.27 23.78
C VAL A 22 -35.00 36.64 24.40
N SER A 23 -35.26 37.67 23.59
CA SER A 23 -35.53 39.04 24.08
C SER A 23 -36.84 39.17 24.88
N LYS A 24 -37.77 38.21 24.70
CA LYS A 24 -39.04 38.14 25.43
C LYS A 24 -38.93 37.38 26.76
N LEU A 25 -37.78 36.76 27.05
CA LEU A 25 -37.57 35.99 28.29
C LEU A 25 -37.23 36.90 29.47
N PRO A 26 -37.58 36.53 30.71
CA PRO A 26 -37.07 37.16 31.93
C PRO A 26 -35.54 37.15 32.01
N PRO A 27 -34.90 38.13 32.67
CA PRO A 27 -33.44 38.25 32.76
C PRO A 27 -32.73 36.98 33.25
N GLN A 28 -33.31 36.28 34.25
CA GLN A 28 -32.76 35.02 34.76
C GLN A 28 -32.74 33.91 33.69
N GLN A 29 -33.78 33.82 32.85
CA GLN A 29 -33.87 32.83 31.78
C GLN A 29 -32.97 33.19 30.60
N GLN A 30 -32.80 34.48 30.30
CA GLN A 30 -31.80 34.94 29.34
C GLN A 30 -30.38 34.55 29.77
N GLU A 31 -30.06 34.69 31.06
CA GLU A 31 -28.76 34.29 31.61
C GLU A 31 -28.54 32.77 31.52
N MET A 32 -29.58 31.96 31.78
CA MET A 32 -29.53 30.51 31.57
C MET A 32 -29.29 30.12 30.11
N VAL A 33 -29.98 30.77 29.16
CA VAL A 33 -29.78 30.55 27.71
C VAL A 33 -28.35 30.92 27.31
N ARG A 34 -27.82 32.04 27.80
CA ARG A 34 -26.42 32.47 27.56
C ARG A 34 -25.41 31.47 28.11
N ALA A 35 -25.62 31.00 29.35
CA ALA A 35 -24.77 29.99 29.97
C ALA A 35 -24.78 28.68 29.17
N ARG A 36 -25.96 28.26 28.67
CA ARG A 36 -26.09 27.05 27.86
C ARG A 36 -25.44 27.17 26.48
N ILE A 37 -25.56 28.32 25.81
CA ILE A 37 -24.83 28.60 24.56
C ILE A 37 -23.32 28.52 24.81
N ARG A 38 -22.83 29.13 25.89
CA ARG A 38 -21.41 29.10 26.25
C ARG A 38 -20.91 27.67 26.45
N GLN A 39 -21.65 26.87 27.22
CA GLN A 39 -21.32 25.46 27.42
C GLN A 39 -21.33 24.64 26.12
N LYS A 40 -22.32 24.86 25.24
CA LYS A 40 -22.41 24.18 23.94
C LYS A 40 -21.26 24.59 23.01
N ARG A 41 -20.88 25.87 23.04
CA ARG A 41 -19.74 26.41 22.30
C ARG A 41 -18.43 25.79 22.79
N GLU A 42 -18.16 25.78 24.09
CA GLU A 42 -16.96 25.17 24.67
C GLU A 42 -16.86 23.69 24.30
N ARG A 43 -17.98 22.95 24.33
CA ARG A 43 -18.02 21.56 23.88
C ARG A 43 -17.73 21.40 22.39
N LEU A 44 -18.31 22.23 21.52
CA LEU A 44 -18.04 22.18 20.09
C LEU A 44 -16.59 22.55 19.77
N GLU A 45 -16.01 23.53 20.46
CA GLU A 45 -14.60 23.89 20.33
C GLU A 45 -13.69 22.71 20.71
N LEU A 46 -14.01 21.98 21.77
CA LEU A 46 -13.33 20.73 22.13
C LEU A 46 -13.50 19.63 21.07
N GLU A 47 -14.72 19.38 20.58
CA GLU A 47 -15.00 18.37 19.56
C GLU A 47 -14.27 18.69 18.23
N VAL A 48 -14.24 19.96 17.82
CA VAL A 48 -13.47 20.41 16.64
C VAL A 48 -11.98 20.18 16.87
N TRP A 49 -11.44 20.57 18.02
CA TRP A 49 -10.04 20.37 18.33
C TRP A 49 -9.66 18.87 18.34
N GLU A 50 -10.47 18.01 18.94
CA GLU A 50 -10.25 16.55 18.93
C GLU A 50 -10.29 15.98 17.51
N ASN A 51 -11.26 16.42 16.70
CA ASN A 51 -11.36 15.99 15.30
C ASN A 51 -10.16 16.45 14.48
N GLU A 52 -9.65 17.67 14.71
CA GLU A 52 -8.41 18.12 14.08
C GLU A 52 -7.21 17.25 14.45
N GLN A 53 -7.08 16.84 15.72
CA GLN A 53 -6.01 15.94 16.14
C GLN A 53 -6.12 14.58 15.46
N LYS A 54 -7.34 14.02 15.39
CA LYS A 54 -7.60 12.75 14.68
C LYS A 54 -7.24 12.88 13.19
N MET A 55 -7.63 13.97 12.53
CA MET A 55 -7.29 14.23 11.13
C MET A 55 -5.78 14.36 10.91
N ARG A 56 -5.05 15.02 11.83
CA ARG A 56 -3.58 15.08 11.77
C ARG A 56 -2.94 13.70 11.90
N ALA A 57 -3.41 12.88 12.84
CA ALA A 57 -2.93 11.52 13.04
C ALA A 57 -3.19 10.65 11.79
N MET A 58 -4.39 10.72 11.21
CA MET A 58 -4.72 10.01 9.96
C MET A 58 -3.84 10.45 8.80
N ARG A 59 -3.60 11.76 8.63
CA ARG A 59 -2.70 12.28 7.60
C ARG A 59 -1.26 11.78 7.78
N ALA A 60 -0.77 11.73 9.02
CA ALA A 60 0.56 11.20 9.30
C ALA A 60 0.65 9.70 8.96
N GLN A 61 -0.37 8.91 9.30
CA GLN A 61 -0.45 7.50 8.93
C GLN A 61 -0.53 7.29 7.42
N LEU A 62 -1.30 8.12 6.71
CA LEU A 62 -1.38 8.08 5.25
C LEU A 62 -0.02 8.40 4.62
N GLY A 63 0.70 9.41 5.12
CA GLY A 63 2.04 9.74 4.63
C GLY A 63 3.05 8.61 4.85
N LEU A 64 2.99 7.92 5.98
CA LEU A 64 3.81 6.73 6.23
C LEU A 64 3.48 5.59 5.27
N ALA A 65 2.19 5.34 5.02
CA ALA A 65 1.74 4.32 4.09
C ALA A 65 2.20 4.63 2.65
N GLU A 66 2.07 5.87 2.19
CA GLU A 66 2.54 6.27 0.85
C GLU A 66 4.07 6.15 0.70
N PHE A 67 4.82 6.54 1.73
CA PHE A 67 6.27 6.36 1.75
C PHE A 67 6.65 4.88 1.64
N GLU A 68 5.99 4.02 2.41
CA GLU A 68 6.26 2.58 2.41
C GLU A 68 5.86 1.94 1.08
N GLN A 69 4.76 2.38 0.46
CA GLN A 69 4.35 1.95 -0.88
C GLN A 69 5.43 2.28 -1.91
N SER A 70 5.97 3.50 -1.88
CA SER A 70 7.08 3.91 -2.75
C SER A 70 8.35 3.09 -2.51
N ARG A 71 8.64 2.77 -1.24
CA ARG A 71 9.79 1.93 -0.86
C ARG A 71 9.63 0.52 -1.41
N LEU A 72 8.48 -0.12 -1.21
CA LEU A 72 8.19 -1.47 -1.72
C LEU A 72 8.25 -1.49 -3.25
N GLY A 73 7.67 -0.49 -3.94
CA GLY A 73 7.75 -0.38 -5.39
C GLY A 73 9.20 -0.33 -5.93
N ARG A 74 10.10 0.40 -5.25
CA ARG A 74 11.53 0.42 -5.59
C ARG A 74 12.20 -0.94 -5.38
N VAL A 75 11.85 -1.65 -4.32
CA VAL A 75 12.37 -3.00 -4.05
C VAL A 75 11.90 -3.99 -5.13
N VAL A 76 10.61 -3.97 -5.51
CA VAL A 76 10.07 -4.79 -6.60
C VAL A 76 10.83 -4.52 -7.91
N ALA A 77 11.02 -3.25 -8.27
CA ALA A 77 11.76 -2.88 -9.48
C ALA A 77 13.20 -3.40 -9.44
N TRP A 78 13.88 -3.28 -8.30
CA TRP A 78 15.23 -3.79 -8.12
C TRP A 78 15.32 -5.31 -8.25
N ILE A 79 14.40 -6.07 -7.62
CA ILE A 79 14.37 -7.53 -7.72
C ILE A 79 14.11 -7.96 -9.17
N SER A 80 13.14 -7.32 -9.85
CA SER A 80 12.86 -7.58 -11.27
C SER A 80 14.10 -7.36 -12.13
N ALA A 81 14.85 -6.28 -11.90
CA ALA A 81 16.08 -6.00 -12.62
C ALA A 81 17.13 -7.11 -12.37
N LYS A 82 17.30 -7.57 -11.13
CA LYS A 82 18.21 -8.68 -10.81
C LYS A 82 17.84 -9.99 -11.48
N LEU A 83 16.54 -10.29 -11.56
CA LEU A 83 16.04 -11.46 -12.28
C LEU A 83 16.35 -11.35 -13.77
N TRP A 84 16.07 -10.20 -14.38
CA TRP A 84 16.36 -9.95 -15.79
C TRP A 84 17.86 -9.98 -16.11
N ASP A 85 18.70 -9.36 -15.29
CA ASP A 85 20.16 -9.37 -15.46
C ASP A 85 20.73 -10.79 -15.35
N GLY A 86 20.22 -11.58 -14.41
CA GLY A 86 20.60 -12.99 -14.23
C GLY A 86 20.27 -13.81 -15.47
N LEU A 87 19.01 -13.76 -15.94
CA LEU A 87 18.59 -14.46 -17.14
C LEU A 87 19.33 -13.96 -18.39
N GLY A 88 19.58 -12.64 -18.50
CA GLY A 88 20.36 -12.02 -19.57
C GLY A 88 21.81 -12.49 -19.62
N SER A 89 22.37 -12.86 -18.48
CA SER A 89 23.73 -13.40 -18.36
C SER A 89 23.82 -14.90 -18.67
N ILE A 90 22.71 -15.63 -18.50
CA ILE A 90 22.62 -17.07 -18.72
C ILE A 90 22.20 -17.40 -20.16
N TYR A 91 21.17 -16.74 -20.67
CA TYR A 91 20.50 -17.10 -21.92
C TYR A 91 20.86 -16.17 -23.09
N LYS A 92 20.85 -16.72 -24.31
CA LYS A 92 20.93 -15.91 -25.54
C LYS A 92 19.69 -15.05 -25.71
N ASN A 93 18.52 -15.65 -25.47
CA ASN A 93 17.21 -15.01 -25.58
C ASN A 93 16.56 -14.95 -24.19
N PRO A 94 16.90 -13.96 -23.35
CA PRO A 94 16.44 -13.90 -21.97
C PRO A 94 14.91 -13.74 -21.85
N THR A 95 14.27 -13.05 -22.78
CA THR A 95 12.80 -12.87 -22.76
C THR A 95 12.06 -14.19 -22.90
N GLN A 96 12.45 -15.00 -23.87
CA GLN A 96 11.88 -16.34 -24.08
C GLN A 96 12.16 -17.25 -22.88
N ALA A 97 13.35 -17.16 -22.29
CA ALA A 97 13.68 -17.93 -21.09
C ALA A 97 12.85 -17.51 -19.88
N ALA A 98 12.62 -16.20 -19.70
CA ALA A 98 11.75 -15.68 -18.65
C ALA A 98 10.32 -16.21 -18.79
N GLU A 99 9.75 -16.15 -20.00
CA GLU A 99 8.42 -16.69 -20.29
C GLU A 99 8.30 -18.17 -19.96
N LYS A 100 9.30 -18.98 -20.34
CA LYS A 100 9.33 -20.41 -20.01
C LYS A 100 9.49 -20.66 -18.52
N CYS A 101 10.37 -19.92 -17.84
CA CYS A 101 10.52 -20.02 -16.39
C CYS A 101 9.21 -19.68 -15.68
N TRP A 102 8.49 -18.64 -16.12
CA TRP A 102 7.20 -18.25 -15.54
C TRP A 102 6.09 -19.27 -15.83
N ALA A 103 6.00 -19.79 -17.04
CA ALA A 103 5.03 -20.85 -17.36
C ALA A 103 5.28 -22.10 -16.51
N PHE A 104 6.54 -22.53 -16.41
CA PHE A 104 6.92 -23.68 -15.58
C PHE A 104 6.69 -23.42 -14.09
N GLU A 105 6.95 -22.20 -13.61
CA GLU A 105 6.67 -21.80 -12.24
C GLU A 105 5.18 -21.88 -11.90
N GLN A 106 4.29 -21.50 -12.82
CA GLN A 106 2.84 -21.60 -12.60
C GLN A 106 2.39 -23.06 -12.42
N GLU A 107 3.03 -24.00 -13.09
CA GLU A 107 2.67 -25.43 -13.04
C GLU A 107 3.35 -26.19 -11.89
N HIS A 108 4.53 -25.75 -11.47
CA HIS A 108 5.41 -26.53 -10.61
C HIS A 108 5.94 -25.81 -9.37
N GLY A 109 5.70 -24.50 -9.28
CA GLY A 109 6.22 -23.65 -8.21
C GLY A 109 7.67 -23.20 -8.43
N PHE A 110 8.04 -22.10 -7.79
CA PHE A 110 9.33 -21.43 -8.01
C PHE A 110 10.53 -22.25 -7.52
N GLU A 111 10.37 -23.10 -6.49
CA GLU A 111 11.43 -23.96 -5.98
C GLU A 111 11.87 -24.98 -7.04
N LYS A 112 10.90 -25.61 -7.70
CA LYS A 112 11.17 -26.58 -8.77
C LYS A 112 11.70 -25.88 -10.02
N THR A 113 11.25 -24.67 -10.33
CA THR A 113 11.85 -23.84 -11.40
C THR A 113 13.33 -23.55 -11.10
N ALA A 114 13.65 -23.17 -9.86
CA ALA A 114 15.03 -22.88 -9.45
C ALA A 114 15.91 -24.14 -9.53
N ASP A 115 15.41 -25.29 -9.08
CA ASP A 115 16.14 -26.55 -9.11
C ASP A 115 16.39 -27.02 -10.55
N THR A 116 15.38 -26.92 -11.44
CA THR A 116 15.55 -27.18 -12.87
C THR A 116 16.53 -26.20 -13.50
N LEU A 117 16.50 -24.92 -13.13
CA LEU A 117 17.43 -23.92 -13.66
C LEU A 117 18.88 -24.24 -13.25
N ALA A 118 19.09 -24.74 -12.03
CA ALA A 118 20.41 -25.12 -11.57
C ALA A 118 20.92 -26.40 -12.24
N LYS A 119 20.06 -27.41 -12.40
CA LYS A 119 20.45 -28.74 -12.91
C LYS A 119 20.47 -28.81 -14.44
N GLU A 120 19.44 -28.28 -15.07
CA GLU A 120 19.16 -28.37 -16.50
C GLU A 120 18.74 -27.00 -17.07
N PRO A 121 19.62 -25.99 -17.03
CA PRO A 121 19.27 -24.63 -17.47
C PRO A 121 18.83 -24.57 -18.94
N GLU A 122 19.26 -25.52 -19.78
CA GLU A 122 18.82 -25.64 -21.17
C GLU A 122 17.31 -25.88 -21.33
N ALA A 123 16.62 -26.37 -20.30
CA ALA A 123 15.17 -26.59 -20.31
C ALA A 123 14.39 -25.29 -20.58
N PHE A 124 14.92 -24.15 -20.13
CA PHE A 124 14.29 -22.84 -20.31
C PHE A 124 14.82 -22.08 -21.53
N GLY A 125 15.84 -22.57 -22.23
CA GLY A 125 16.30 -21.95 -23.48
C GLY A 125 17.78 -22.16 -23.77
N GLU A 126 18.23 -21.59 -24.89
CA GLU A 126 19.64 -21.66 -25.27
C GLU A 126 20.51 -20.79 -24.38
N LEU A 127 21.52 -21.41 -23.76
CA LEU A 127 22.54 -20.70 -22.99
C LEU A 127 23.43 -19.86 -23.91
N ARG A 128 23.94 -18.75 -23.37
CA ARG A 128 24.94 -17.93 -24.05
C ARG A 128 26.17 -18.75 -24.45
N GLY A 129 26.78 -18.37 -25.56
CA GLY A 129 27.89 -19.12 -26.15
C GLY A 129 27.41 -20.16 -27.16
N CYS A 130 28.32 -21.05 -27.55
CA CYS A 130 28.05 -22.08 -28.55
C CYS A 130 28.41 -23.44 -27.98
N LYS A 131 27.57 -24.43 -28.26
CA LYS A 131 27.83 -25.83 -28.01
C LYS A 131 27.80 -26.55 -29.35
N VAL A 132 28.93 -27.13 -29.75
CA VAL A 132 29.03 -27.94 -30.96
C VAL A 132 29.21 -29.38 -30.49
N LEU A 133 28.25 -30.25 -30.84
CA LEU A 133 28.14 -31.60 -30.28
C LEU A 133 28.10 -31.56 -28.73
N ALA A 134 29.04 -32.24 -28.07
CA ALA A 134 29.18 -32.26 -26.61
C ALA A 134 30.09 -31.15 -26.06
N PHE A 135 30.79 -30.40 -26.91
CA PHE A 135 31.81 -29.44 -26.49
C PHE A 135 31.28 -28.00 -26.53
N GLY A 136 31.13 -27.40 -25.35
CA GLY A 136 30.84 -25.98 -25.19
C GLY A 136 32.08 -25.10 -25.31
N ASN A 137 31.91 -23.87 -25.78
CA ASN A 137 32.95 -22.84 -25.64
C ASN A 137 33.01 -22.32 -24.18
N PRO A 138 34.05 -21.57 -23.78
CA PRO A 138 34.16 -21.04 -22.42
C PRO A 138 32.95 -20.19 -21.98
N THR A 139 32.35 -19.45 -22.91
CA THR A 139 31.14 -18.65 -22.65
C THR A 139 29.95 -19.53 -22.25
N TYR A 140 29.77 -20.68 -22.90
CA TYR A 140 28.73 -21.65 -22.56
C TYR A 140 28.91 -22.23 -21.15
N TYR A 141 30.14 -22.65 -20.80
CA TYR A 141 30.39 -23.17 -19.45
C TYR A 141 30.24 -22.09 -18.37
N LYS A 142 30.59 -20.84 -18.68
CA LYS A 142 30.35 -19.70 -17.79
C LYS A 142 28.86 -19.46 -17.58
N ALA A 143 28.05 -19.44 -18.65
CA ALA A 143 26.60 -19.29 -18.57
C ALA A 143 25.96 -20.42 -17.75
N LYS A 144 26.38 -21.67 -17.98
CA LYS A 144 25.92 -22.84 -17.22
C LYS A 144 26.29 -22.76 -15.74
N SER A 145 27.53 -22.38 -15.43
CA SER A 145 27.97 -22.18 -14.04
C SER A 145 27.25 -21.02 -13.36
N LEU A 146 26.87 -19.98 -14.10
CA LEU A 146 26.07 -18.88 -13.56
C LEU A 146 24.65 -19.36 -13.24
N ALA A 147 24.01 -20.13 -14.12
CA ALA A 147 22.70 -20.70 -13.86
C ALA A 147 22.68 -21.58 -12.60
N GLN A 148 23.69 -22.43 -12.41
CA GLN A 148 23.88 -23.26 -11.22
C GLN A 148 23.98 -22.49 -9.91
N ARG A 149 24.50 -21.26 -9.95
CA ARG A 149 24.72 -20.41 -8.77
C ARG A 149 23.67 -19.31 -8.64
N PHE A 150 22.78 -19.18 -9.61
CA PHE A 150 21.80 -18.12 -9.63
C PHE A 150 20.67 -18.46 -8.66
N ASP A 151 20.54 -17.66 -7.62
CA ASP A 151 19.55 -17.87 -6.57
C ASP A 151 18.15 -17.39 -6.99
N PHE A 152 17.59 -18.06 -7.99
CA PHE A 152 16.28 -17.74 -8.55
C PHE A 152 15.17 -17.84 -7.50
N ALA A 153 15.24 -18.85 -6.62
CA ALA A 153 14.23 -19.09 -5.60
C ALA A 153 14.13 -17.90 -4.62
N SER A 154 15.25 -17.44 -4.05
CA SER A 154 15.24 -16.32 -3.12
C SER A 154 14.74 -15.03 -3.78
N TYR A 155 15.17 -14.74 -5.01
CA TYR A 155 14.67 -13.56 -5.73
C TYR A 155 13.17 -13.63 -6.02
N ARG A 156 12.64 -14.79 -6.45
CA ARG A 156 11.20 -14.95 -6.70
C ARG A 156 10.37 -14.92 -5.43
N GLN A 157 10.83 -15.56 -4.36
CA GLN A 157 10.17 -15.52 -3.06
C GLN A 157 10.08 -14.09 -2.54
N THR A 158 11.20 -13.35 -2.58
CA THR A 158 11.24 -11.95 -2.14
C THR A 158 10.33 -11.08 -3.03
N TYR A 159 10.34 -11.30 -4.34
CA TYR A 159 9.43 -10.61 -5.25
C TYR A 159 7.96 -10.83 -4.87
N GLY A 160 7.55 -12.09 -4.66
CA GLY A 160 6.18 -12.43 -4.31
C GLY A 160 5.73 -11.80 -2.99
N GLN A 161 6.59 -11.84 -1.97
CA GLN A 161 6.33 -11.23 -0.67
C GLN A 161 6.16 -9.71 -0.79
N VAL A 162 7.11 -9.02 -1.43
CA VAL A 162 7.08 -7.57 -1.56
C VAL A 162 5.92 -7.11 -2.45
N ALA A 163 5.60 -7.85 -3.51
CA ALA A 163 4.46 -7.56 -4.38
C ALA A 163 3.13 -7.70 -3.64
N SER A 164 2.95 -8.76 -2.83
CA SER A 164 1.77 -8.94 -1.98
C SER A 164 1.63 -7.81 -0.96
N MET A 165 2.71 -7.47 -0.23
CA MET A 165 2.70 -6.37 0.72
C MET A 165 2.37 -5.02 0.06
N SER A 166 2.92 -4.78 -1.15
CA SER A 166 2.65 -3.56 -1.91
C SER A 166 1.19 -3.46 -2.35
N ALA A 167 0.58 -4.59 -2.74
CA ALA A 167 -0.83 -4.63 -3.15
C ALA A 167 -1.77 -4.40 -1.96
N GLU A 168 -1.50 -5.03 -0.81
CA GLU A 168 -2.27 -4.80 0.43
C GLU A 168 -2.22 -3.34 0.87
N LEU A 169 -1.04 -2.74 0.81
CA LEU A 169 -0.85 -1.35 1.19
C LEU A 169 -1.57 -0.38 0.23
N ASP A 170 -1.56 -0.67 -1.07
CA ASP A 170 -2.30 0.11 -2.07
C ASP A 170 -3.82 0.07 -1.81
N THR A 171 -4.36 -1.10 -1.47
CA THR A 171 -5.78 -1.24 -1.08
C THR A 171 -6.09 -0.38 0.14
N LYS A 172 -5.27 -0.45 1.20
CA LYS A 172 -5.46 0.35 2.42
C LYS A 172 -5.39 1.86 2.15
N ILE A 173 -4.44 2.30 1.32
CA ILE A 173 -4.33 3.72 0.92
C ILE A 173 -5.59 4.16 0.17
N LYS A 174 -6.12 3.33 -0.74
CA LYS A 174 -7.35 3.63 -1.49
C LYS A 174 -8.56 3.73 -0.57
N GLU A 175 -8.72 2.79 0.36
CA GLU A 175 -9.78 2.82 1.38
C GLU A 175 -9.75 4.11 2.20
N VAL A 176 -8.57 4.53 2.66
CA VAL A 176 -8.42 5.78 3.42
C VAL A 176 -8.71 7.02 2.57
N LYS A 177 -8.37 7.00 1.27
CA LYS A 177 -8.60 8.14 0.36
C LYS A 177 -10.04 8.27 -0.14
N HIS A 178 -10.77 7.16 -0.27
CA HIS A 178 -12.10 7.10 -0.91
C HIS A 178 -13.23 6.72 0.06
N GLY A 179 -12.90 6.27 1.27
CA GLY A 179 -13.83 5.87 2.33
C GLY A 179 -14.14 6.97 3.34
N SER A 180 -14.21 8.23 2.91
CA SER A 180 -14.67 9.37 3.72
C SER A 180 -15.75 10.15 2.98
#